data_AF-A0AA36DNB0-F1
#
_entry.id   AF-A0AA36DNB0-F1
#
_cell.length_a   1.000
_cell.length_b   1.000
_cell.length_c   1.000
_cell.angle_alpha   90.00
_cell.angle_beta   90.00
_cell.angle_gamma   90.00
#
_symmetry.space_group_name_H-M   'P 1'
#
loop_
_entity.id
_entity.type
_entity.pdbx_description
1 polymer ?
#
loop_
_entity_poly.entity_id
_entity_poly.type
_entity_poly.pdbx_seq_one_letter_code
_entity_poly.pdbx_strand_id
1 'polypeptide(L)'
;MSLSRAVCTLRPLQTRLLVARLASATTSASKIPLGKVEEQGFMKYVRNTSRDPKAKGPKVQLGDTPFTFLTRRIGHAYEVYPLIFLAGFWFVIFCATAYYSFTKIEIWLDRTKSIAPWDWERSRDTYYKQGTVAFDRKGVTRQRCELMEMLQDEMLEAAKKRGTR
;
A
#
# COMPACT_ATOMS: atom_id res chain seq x y z
N MET A 1 18.97 10.56 -5.64
CA MET A 1 18.42 10.26 -6.98
C MET A 1 17.33 11.29 -7.28
N SER A 2 17.62 12.27 -8.14
CA SER A 2 16.80 13.50 -8.31
C SER A 2 15.44 13.24 -8.94
N LEU A 3 14.38 13.84 -8.39
CA LEU A 3 12.99 13.81 -8.89
C LEU A 3 12.88 14.23 -10.36
N SER A 4 13.79 15.07 -10.85
CA SER A 4 13.82 15.49 -12.26
C SER A 4 14.12 14.35 -13.23
N ARG A 5 14.80 13.27 -12.80
CA ARG A 5 15.01 12.07 -13.64
C ARG A 5 13.77 11.19 -13.74
N ALA A 6 12.91 11.18 -12.72
CA ALA A 6 11.65 10.42 -12.72
C ALA A 6 10.59 11.04 -13.65
N VAL A 7 10.61 12.36 -13.83
CA VAL A 7 9.68 13.03 -14.76
C VAL A 7 10.05 12.76 -16.23
N CYS A 8 11.35 12.62 -16.54
CA CYS A 8 11.79 12.26 -17.89
C CYS A 8 11.45 10.81 -18.29
N THR A 9 11.39 9.87 -17.33
CA THR A 9 11.00 8.47 -17.62
C THR A 9 9.49 8.26 -17.73
N LEU A 10 8.66 9.22 -17.29
CA LEU A 10 7.21 9.17 -17.44
C LEU A 10 6.72 9.54 -18.85
N ARG A 11 7.46 10.40 -19.57
CA ARG A 11 7.14 10.79 -20.96
C ARG A 11 7.08 9.61 -21.94
N PRO A 12 8.04 8.66 -21.97
CA PRO A 12 7.95 7.51 -22.87
C PRO A 12 6.86 6.49 -22.48
N LEU A 13 6.40 6.48 -21.22
CA LEU A 13 5.29 5.64 -20.78
C LEU A 13 3.93 6.19 -21.24
N GLN A 14 3.74 7.51 -21.18
CA GLN A 14 2.54 8.16 -21.68
C GLN A 14 2.40 8.05 -23.20
N THR A 15 3.49 8.17 -23.96
CA THR A 15 3.46 7.99 -25.42
C THR A 15 3.14 6.54 -25.80
N ARG A 16 3.65 5.53 -25.08
CA ARG A 16 3.28 4.12 -25.32
C ARG A 16 1.81 3.83 -25.03
N LEU A 17 1.21 4.44 -24.01
CA LEU A 17 -0.21 4.29 -23.71
C LEU A 17 -1.12 4.99 -24.73
N LEU A 18 -0.71 6.16 -25.25
CA LEU A 18 -1.43 6.85 -26.32
C LEU A 18 -1.33 6.11 -27.66
N VAL A 19 -0.16 5.55 -28.00
CA VAL A 19 0.03 4.74 -29.21
C VAL A 19 -0.76 3.42 -29.13
N ALA A 20 -0.88 2.80 -27.95
CA ALA A 20 -1.73 1.61 -27.79
C ALA A 20 -3.23 1.91 -27.98
N ARG A 21 -3.70 3.10 -27.61
CA ARG A 21 -5.08 3.56 -27.89
C ARG A 21 -5.31 3.90 -29.37
N LEU A 22 -4.31 4.46 -30.06
CA LEU A 22 -4.39 4.77 -31.49
C LEU A 22 -4.21 3.55 -32.39
N ALA A 23 -3.39 2.57 -32.00
CA ALA A 23 -3.23 1.31 -32.73
C ALA A 23 -4.48 0.40 -32.68
N SER A 24 -5.35 0.62 -31.68
CA SER A 24 -6.67 -0.03 -31.63
C SER A 24 -7.70 0.61 -32.57
N ALA A 25 -7.40 1.78 -33.14
CA ALA A 25 -8.26 2.45 -34.13
C ALA A 25 -7.91 2.08 -35.58
N THR A 26 -6.82 1.36 -35.80
CA THR A 26 -6.41 0.83 -37.11
C THR A 26 -6.50 -0.68 -37.12
N THR A 27 -7.64 -1.24 -36.72
CA THR A 27 -8.11 -2.42 -37.43
C THR A 27 -8.54 -1.90 -38.80
N SER A 28 -7.70 -2.17 -39.80
CA SER A 28 -8.17 -2.24 -41.17
C SER A 28 -9.38 -3.16 -41.14
N ALA A 29 -10.57 -2.55 -41.13
CA ALA A 29 -11.80 -3.24 -41.46
C ALA A 29 -11.52 -3.79 -42.86
N SER A 30 -11.18 -5.08 -42.94
CA SER A 30 -11.28 -5.81 -44.18
C SER A 30 -12.74 -5.67 -44.56
N LYS A 31 -13.02 -4.68 -45.40
CA LYS A 31 -14.22 -4.62 -46.20
C LYS A 31 -14.10 -5.79 -47.16
N ILE A 32 -14.31 -7.00 -46.64
CA ILE A 32 -14.92 -8.05 -47.42
C ILE A 32 -16.22 -7.40 -47.87
N PRO A 33 -16.39 -7.04 -49.15
CA PRO A 33 -17.68 -6.62 -49.59
C PRO A 33 -18.56 -7.85 -49.38
N LEU A 34 -19.36 -7.83 -48.32
CA LEU A 34 -20.55 -8.66 -48.26
C LEU A 34 -21.27 -8.33 -49.56
N GLY A 35 -21.20 -9.26 -50.52
CA GLY A 35 -22.06 -9.21 -51.69
C GLY A 35 -23.45 -8.92 -51.17
N LYS A 36 -24.16 -7.98 -51.81
CA LYS A 36 -25.58 -7.78 -51.54
C LYS A 36 -26.27 -9.08 -51.95
N VAL A 37 -26.31 -10.03 -51.03
CA VAL A 37 -27.17 -11.20 -51.12
C VAL A 37 -28.53 -10.66 -50.72
N GLU A 38 -29.49 -10.70 -51.65
CA GLU A 38 -30.88 -10.25 -51.50
C GLU A 38 -31.70 -11.07 -50.49
N GLU A 39 -31.03 -11.92 -49.72
CA GLU A 39 -31.65 -12.68 -48.66
C GLU A 39 -31.50 -11.90 -47.35
N GLN A 40 -32.63 -11.63 -46.70
CA GLN A 40 -32.71 -10.98 -45.39
C GLN A 40 -32.02 -11.86 -44.32
N GLY A 41 -30.69 -11.80 -44.28
CA GLY A 41 -29.87 -12.48 -43.28
C GLY A 41 -30.05 -11.82 -41.92
N PHE A 42 -30.80 -12.46 -41.04
CA PHE A 42 -31.08 -11.98 -39.69
C PHE A 42 -29.81 -11.99 -38.81
N MET A 43 -29.03 -10.91 -38.83
CA MET A 43 -27.96 -10.70 -37.85
C MET A 43 -28.56 -10.26 -36.52
N LYS A 44 -28.70 -11.19 -35.57
CA LYS A 44 -29.11 -10.88 -34.20
C LYS A 44 -27.88 -10.53 -33.37
N TYR A 45 -27.70 -9.27 -33.00
CA TYR A 45 -26.77 -8.90 -31.93
C TYR A 45 -27.23 -9.58 -30.63
N VAL A 46 -26.44 -10.53 -30.12
CA VAL A 46 -26.71 -11.17 -28.81
C VAL A 46 -25.75 -10.60 -27.77
N ARG A 47 -26.31 -10.10 -26.67
CA ARG A 47 -25.59 -9.57 -25.50
C ARG A 47 -24.80 -10.69 -24.82
N ASN A 48 -23.55 -10.44 -24.40
CA ASN A 48 -22.65 -11.47 -23.89
C ASN A 48 -23.25 -12.22 -22.67
N THR A 49 -23.62 -13.50 -22.88
CA THR A 49 -24.41 -14.37 -21.98
C THR A 49 -23.57 -15.38 -21.19
N SER A 50 -22.24 -15.40 -21.34
CA SER A 50 -21.29 -16.21 -20.53
C SER A 50 -21.37 -15.94 -19.02
N ARG A 51 -21.92 -14.78 -18.77
CA ARG A 51 -22.56 -14.26 -17.59
C ARG A 51 -23.70 -15.16 -17.03
N ASP A 52 -23.78 -16.47 -17.34
CA ASP A 52 -24.86 -17.33 -16.86
C ASP A 52 -24.56 -18.87 -16.98
N PRO A 53 -24.76 -19.80 -15.99
CA PRO A 53 -24.52 -21.22 -16.26
C PRO A 53 -25.73 -21.84 -16.99
N LYS A 54 -26.92 -21.20 -16.92
CA LYS A 54 -28.21 -21.46 -17.64
C LYS A 54 -29.30 -20.34 -17.46
N ALA A 55 -29.21 -19.54 -16.39
CA ALA A 55 -30.12 -18.65 -15.64
C ALA A 55 -29.92 -17.08 -15.72
N LYS A 56 -30.78 -16.37 -16.46
CA LYS A 56 -30.34 -15.17 -17.21
C LYS A 56 -30.35 -13.83 -16.46
N GLY A 57 -29.20 -13.44 -15.92
CA GLY A 57 -28.79 -12.06 -15.58
C GLY A 57 -27.31 -11.84 -15.93
N PRO A 58 -26.73 -10.62 -15.88
CA PRO A 58 -25.34 -10.47 -16.27
C PRO A 58 -24.37 -10.95 -15.14
N LYS A 59 -23.86 -12.21 -15.10
CA LYS A 59 -22.60 -12.55 -14.35
C LYS A 59 -21.30 -11.94 -14.91
N VAL A 60 -20.64 -11.09 -14.16
CA VAL A 60 -19.19 -11.20 -14.02
C VAL A 60 -18.28 -11.64 -15.21
N GLN A 61 -17.97 -10.91 -16.32
CA GLN A 61 -17.05 -11.52 -17.32
C GLN A 61 -15.68 -11.70 -16.65
N LEU A 62 -14.98 -12.81 -16.93
CA LEU A 62 -13.66 -13.03 -16.35
C LEU A 62 -12.72 -11.89 -16.78
N GLY A 63 -12.35 -11.01 -15.84
CA GLY A 63 -11.55 -9.81 -16.10
C GLY A 63 -12.27 -8.48 -15.92
N ASP A 64 -13.60 -8.48 -15.69
CA ASP A 64 -14.37 -7.26 -15.41
C ASP A 64 -14.13 -6.71 -13.99
N THR A 65 -13.73 -7.57 -13.04
CA THR A 65 -13.31 -7.10 -11.70
C THR A 65 -11.79 -7.10 -11.60
N PRO A 66 -11.20 -6.09 -10.93
CA PRO A 66 -9.74 -6.03 -10.75
C PRO A 66 -9.20 -7.31 -10.10
N PHE A 67 -9.97 -7.91 -9.18
CA PHE A 67 -9.61 -9.17 -8.55
C PHE A 67 -9.59 -10.36 -9.54
N THR A 68 -10.62 -10.54 -10.37
CA THR A 68 -10.63 -11.62 -11.37
C THR A 68 -9.59 -11.40 -12.46
N PHE A 69 -9.29 -10.15 -12.83
CA PHE A 69 -8.22 -9.86 -13.78
C PHE A 69 -6.83 -10.27 -13.25
N LEU A 70 -6.52 -9.90 -12.00
CA LEU A 70 -5.21 -10.14 -11.39
C LEU A 70 -4.98 -11.61 -11.03
N THR A 71 -6.00 -12.33 -10.56
CA THR A 71 -5.83 -13.70 -10.03
C THR A 71 -5.99 -14.80 -11.08
N ARG A 72 -6.59 -14.51 -12.25
CA ARG A 72 -6.98 -15.54 -13.23
C ARG A 72 -5.85 -16.41 -13.76
N ARG A 73 -4.63 -15.87 -13.89
CA ARG A 73 -3.48 -16.60 -14.49
C ARG A 73 -2.45 -17.06 -13.45
N ILE A 74 -2.69 -16.84 -12.16
CA ILE A 74 -1.73 -17.19 -11.11
C ILE A 74 -1.45 -18.70 -11.09
N GLY A 75 -2.48 -19.54 -11.34
CA GLY A 75 -2.35 -21.00 -11.34
C GLY A 75 -1.48 -21.58 -12.46
N HIS A 76 -1.35 -20.88 -13.59
CA HIS A 76 -0.64 -21.39 -14.78
C HIS A 76 0.78 -20.81 -14.92
N ALA A 77 1.05 -19.69 -14.26
CA ALA A 77 2.34 -18.99 -14.33
C ALA A 77 3.19 -19.33 -13.10
N TYR A 78 3.80 -20.51 -13.11
CA TYR A 78 4.63 -21.00 -12.00
C TYR A 78 5.82 -20.08 -11.67
N GLU A 79 6.30 -19.33 -12.66
CA GLU A 79 7.37 -18.33 -12.52
C GLU A 79 6.98 -17.15 -11.61
N VAL A 80 5.69 -16.95 -11.39
CA VAL A 80 5.17 -15.81 -10.61
C VAL A 80 5.10 -16.14 -9.11
N TYR A 81 5.07 -17.42 -8.72
CA TYR A 81 5.02 -17.81 -7.31
C TYR A 81 6.20 -17.30 -6.48
N PRO A 82 7.46 -17.36 -6.94
CA PRO A 82 8.59 -16.77 -6.22
C PRO A 82 8.44 -15.25 -6.04
N LEU A 83 7.88 -14.54 -7.03
CA LEU A 83 7.64 -13.10 -6.95
C LEU A 83 6.52 -12.76 -5.96
N ILE A 84 5.44 -13.54 -5.95
CA ILE A 84 4.35 -13.39 -4.97
C ILE A 84 4.85 -13.69 -3.57
N PHE A 85 5.65 -14.74 -3.39
CA PHE A 85 6.27 -15.07 -2.10
C PHE A 85 7.17 -13.93 -1.62
N LEU A 86 8.02 -13.40 -2.50
CA LEU A 86 8.89 -12.27 -2.17
C LEU A 86 8.08 -11.03 -1.79
N ALA A 87 7.00 -10.72 -2.52
CA ALA A 87 6.10 -9.61 -2.19
C ALA A 87 5.41 -9.82 -0.82
N GLY A 88 4.95 -11.04 -0.53
CA GLY A 88 4.38 -11.41 0.77
C GLY A 88 5.41 -11.27 1.90
N PHE A 89 6.65 -11.71 1.68
CA PHE A 89 7.74 -11.58 2.64
C PHE A 89 8.05 -10.10 2.96
N TRP A 90 8.14 -9.25 1.95
CA TRP A 90 8.30 -7.81 2.14
C TRP A 90 7.12 -7.16 2.86
N PHE A 91 5.89 -7.60 2.58
CA PHE A 91 4.70 -7.12 3.28
C PHE A 91 4.73 -7.48 4.77
N VAL A 92 5.17 -8.70 5.12
CA VAL A 92 5.35 -9.12 6.51
C VAL A 92 6.43 -8.29 7.20
N ILE A 93 7.58 -8.05 6.53
CA ILE A 93 8.63 -7.16 7.06
C ILE A 93 8.05 -5.76 7.29
N PHE A 94 7.30 -5.21 6.33
CA PHE A 94 6.68 -3.90 6.45
C PHE A 94 5.74 -3.83 7.66
N CYS A 95 4.87 -4.84 7.84
CA CYS A 95 3.97 -4.92 8.99
C CYS A 95 4.75 -5.02 10.31
N ALA A 96 5.81 -5.83 10.35
CA ALA A 96 6.67 -5.97 11.52
C ALA A 96 7.40 -4.66 11.86
N THR A 97 7.89 -3.94 10.84
CA THR A 97 8.52 -2.62 11.02
C THR A 97 7.51 -1.59 11.49
N ALA A 98 6.30 -1.58 10.95
CA ALA A 98 5.23 -0.66 11.37
C ALA A 98 4.83 -0.93 12.82
N TYR A 99 4.64 -2.20 13.18
CA TYR A 99 4.37 -2.62 14.56
C TYR A 99 5.50 -2.17 15.50
N TYR A 100 6.75 -2.42 15.12
CA TYR A 100 7.90 -1.98 15.90
C TYR A 100 7.98 -0.45 16.02
N SER A 101 7.68 0.29 14.96
CA SER A 101 7.60 1.76 15.00
C SER A 101 6.59 2.22 16.04
N PHE A 102 5.39 1.61 16.09
CA PHE A 102 4.36 1.95 17.08
C PHE A 102 4.75 1.71 18.54
N THR A 103 5.81 0.93 18.80
CA THR A 103 6.33 0.76 20.17
C THR A 103 7.20 1.93 20.66
N LYS A 104 7.53 2.89 19.79
CA LYS A 104 8.36 4.06 20.14
C LYS A 104 7.56 5.11 20.90
N ILE A 105 8.19 5.72 21.92
CA ILE A 105 7.60 6.77 22.77
C ILE A 105 7.11 8.00 21.99
N GLU A 106 7.67 8.21 20.80
CA GLU A 106 7.43 9.38 19.97
C GLU A 106 6.06 9.34 19.28
N ILE A 107 5.47 8.15 19.12
CA ILE A 107 4.26 8.01 18.31
C ILE A 107 3.04 8.31 19.16
N TRP A 108 2.49 9.51 18.93
CA TRP A 108 1.28 9.99 19.57
C TRP A 108 0.02 9.38 18.92
N LEU A 109 -0.22 8.11 19.24
CA LEU A 109 -1.38 7.34 18.77
C LEU A 109 -2.69 7.84 19.37
N ASP A 110 -2.66 8.20 20.66
CA ASP A 110 -3.83 8.64 21.42
C ASP A 110 -3.73 10.14 21.79
N ARG A 111 -4.44 10.98 21.02
CA ARG A 111 -4.53 12.43 21.21
C ARG A 111 -5.60 12.87 22.20
N THR A 112 -6.28 11.94 22.86
CA THR A 112 -7.28 12.30 23.89
C THR A 112 -6.63 12.93 25.12
N LYS A 113 -5.37 12.61 25.39
CA LYS A 113 -4.58 13.18 26.48
C LYS A 113 -3.92 14.48 26.01
N SER A 114 -4.09 15.56 26.78
CA SER A 114 -3.45 16.86 26.54
C SER A 114 -1.93 16.81 26.68
N ILE A 115 -1.42 15.84 27.43
CA ILE A 115 0.00 15.65 27.71
C ILE A 115 0.64 14.79 26.62
N ALA A 116 1.66 15.35 25.98
CA ALA A 116 2.43 14.68 24.94
C ALA A 116 3.08 13.38 25.45
N PRO A 117 3.25 12.35 24.61
CA PRO A 117 3.78 11.05 25.04
C PRO A 117 5.26 11.08 25.45
N TRP A 118 6.04 12.05 24.95
CA TRP A 118 7.43 12.31 25.38
C TRP A 118 7.53 13.20 26.62
N ASP A 119 6.40 13.63 27.20
CA ASP A 119 6.42 14.39 28.44
C ASP A 119 7.05 13.56 29.55
N TRP A 120 7.97 14.18 30.31
CA TRP A 120 8.64 13.56 31.44
C TRP A 120 7.65 13.01 32.47
N GLU A 121 6.58 13.73 32.81
CA GLU A 121 5.59 13.26 33.81
C GLU A 121 4.94 11.93 33.42
N ARG A 122 4.80 11.71 32.11
CA ARG A 122 4.16 10.51 31.56
C ARG A 122 5.16 9.40 31.25
N SER A 123 6.38 9.77 30.88
CA SER A 123 7.41 8.83 30.42
C SER A 123 8.35 8.35 31.52
N ARG A 124 8.43 9.03 32.67
CA ARG A 124 9.32 8.71 33.81
C ARG A 124 9.33 7.22 34.20
N ASP A 125 8.15 6.58 34.27
CA ASP A 125 8.07 5.18 34.71
C ASP A 125 8.29 4.15 33.59
N THR A 126 8.31 4.61 32.34
CA THR A 126 8.24 3.76 31.14
C THR A 126 9.43 3.93 30.20
N TYR A 127 10.17 5.04 30.25
CA TYR A 127 11.19 5.39 29.25
C TYR A 127 12.28 4.32 29.08
N TYR A 128 12.75 3.72 30.18
CA TYR A 128 13.77 2.66 30.17
C TYR A 128 13.23 1.29 29.74
N LYS A 129 11.91 1.09 29.77
CA LYS A 129 11.26 -0.16 29.33
C LYS A 129 11.08 -0.19 27.81
N GLN A 130 11.04 0.96 27.17
CA GLN A 130 10.78 1.06 25.73
C GLN A 130 12.03 0.71 24.92
N GLY A 131 11.82 0.20 23.71
CA GLY A 131 12.93 -0.17 22.81
C GLY A 131 13.51 1.04 22.11
N THR A 132 14.78 1.33 22.34
CA THR A 132 15.54 2.37 21.63
C THR A 132 16.13 1.81 20.33
N VAL A 133 16.68 0.60 20.37
CA VAL A 133 17.33 -0.05 19.23
C VAL A 133 16.64 -1.39 18.94
N ALA A 134 16.48 -1.75 17.66
CA ALA A 134 15.83 -3.00 17.27
C ALA A 134 16.67 -4.23 17.68
N PHE A 135 17.99 -4.07 17.69
CA PHE A 135 18.95 -5.08 18.08
C PHE A 135 19.75 -4.62 19.29
N ASP A 136 19.22 -4.87 20.49
CA ASP A 136 19.98 -4.74 21.73
C ASP A 136 19.93 -6.06 22.51
N ARG A 137 20.83 -6.98 22.15
CA ARG A 137 20.93 -8.31 22.78
C ARG A 137 21.36 -8.24 24.26
N LYS A 138 22.07 -7.19 24.66
CA LYS A 138 22.65 -7.06 26.00
C LYS A 138 21.87 -6.08 26.88
N GLY A 139 20.88 -5.37 26.34
CA GLY A 139 20.03 -4.44 27.08
C GLY A 139 20.78 -3.21 27.61
N VAL A 140 21.95 -2.91 27.06
CA VAL A 140 22.84 -1.85 27.56
C VAL A 140 22.20 -0.47 27.34
N THR A 141 21.39 -0.32 26.30
CA THR A 141 20.76 0.97 25.94
C THR A 141 19.56 1.32 26.82
N ARG A 142 19.12 0.41 27.70
CA ARG A 142 17.92 0.52 28.54
C ARG A 142 18.24 0.65 30.03
N GLN A 143 19.50 0.95 30.38
CA GLN A 143 19.87 1.13 31.78
C GLN A 143 19.18 2.35 32.37
N ARG A 144 18.68 2.19 33.59
CA ARG A 144 18.06 3.25 34.36
C ARG A 144 19.14 4.22 34.84
N CYS A 145 18.89 5.52 34.68
CA CYS A 145 19.82 6.58 35.06
C CYS A 145 19.16 7.45 36.13
N GLU A 146 19.27 7.05 37.40
CA GLU A 146 18.63 7.73 38.53
C GLU A 146 19.03 9.20 38.65
N LEU A 147 20.29 9.54 38.36
CA LEU A 147 20.77 10.92 38.38
C LEU A 147 20.08 11.80 37.32
N MET A 148 19.79 11.23 36.15
CA MET A 148 19.04 11.94 35.12
C MET A 148 17.58 12.13 35.52
N GLU A 149 16.99 11.13 36.20
CA GLU A 149 15.61 11.21 36.70
C GLU A 149 15.46 12.35 37.71
N MET A 150 16.33 12.42 38.71
CA MET A 150 16.34 13.49 39.72
C MET A 150 16.48 14.87 39.08
N LEU A 151 17.43 15.02 38.13
CA LEU A 151 17.62 16.30 37.42
C LEU A 151 16.37 16.72 36.63
N GLN A 152 15.70 15.79 35.95
CA GLN A 152 14.51 16.10 35.17
C GLN A 152 13.30 16.41 36.07
N ASP A 153 13.19 15.76 37.23
CA ASP A 153 12.19 16.08 38.23
C ASP A 153 12.38 17.50 38.78
N GLU A 154 13.61 17.88 39.14
CA GLU A 154 13.94 19.24 39.61
C GLU A 154 13.67 20.30 38.54
N MET A 155 14.02 20.03 37.29
CA MET A 155 13.73 20.93 36.16
C MET A 155 12.24 21.11 35.94
N LEU A 156 11.45 20.04 36.13
CA LEU A 156 10.01 20.10 35.99
C LEU A 156 9.37 20.89 37.14
N GLU A 157 9.81 20.68 38.37
CA GLU A 157 9.40 21.48 39.52
C GLU A 157 9.76 22.96 39.35
N ALA A 158 10.96 23.25 38.85
CA ALA A 158 11.40 24.61 38.56
C ALA A 158 10.56 25.25 37.44
N ALA A 159 10.22 24.49 36.40
CA ALA A 159 9.36 24.97 35.30
C ALA A 159 7.93 25.28 35.77
N LYS A 160 7.37 24.44 36.63
CA LYS A 160 6.06 24.69 37.27
C LYS A 160 6.09 25.93 38.16
N LYS A 161 7.14 26.11 38.96
CA LYS A 161 7.36 27.32 39.77
C LYS A 161 7.46 28.59 38.92
N ARG A 162 8.00 28.48 37.70
CA ARG A 162 8.10 29.59 36.74
C ARG A 162 6.84 29.82 35.91
N GLY A 163 5.85 28.93 35.97
CA GLY A 163 4.63 29.00 35.15
C GLY A 163 4.87 28.82 33.64
N THR A 164 6.04 28.32 33.25
CA THR A 164 6.37 28.04 31.83
C THR A 164 5.73 26.76 31.31
N ARG A 165 5.11 25.97 32.20
CA ARG A 165 4.50 24.67 31.92
C ARG A 165 3.36 24.39 32.87
#